data_AF-A0A7D8A9W5-F1
#
_entry.id   AF-A0A7D8A9W5-F1
#
_cell.length_a   1.000
_cell.length_b   1.000
_cell.length_c   1.000
_cell.angle_alpha   90.00
_cell.angle_beta   90.00
_cell.angle_gamma   90.00
#
_symmetry.space_group_name_H-M   'P 1'
#
loop_
_entity.id
_entity.type
_entity.pdbx_description
1 polymer ?
#
loop_
_entity_poly.entity_id
_entity_poly.type
_entity_poly.pdbx_seq_one_letter_code
_entity_poly.pdbx_strand_id
1 'polypeptide(L)'
;MDLIIIGLLGGLITGISPCILPVLPVIFLTGGAQSARFDGEALPAARGRPYLVILGLMLSFSLVTLVGSLVLGLLNLPQDVIRWAGIAVLILLGIALIVPRLEQLLEKPFQWLPRKEVQNRGSGFGVGLALGAVFVPCAGPVLAAIIVAGSTGRIGLDTVLLTVSFAVGVAAPLLAFALAGRGLVQRIRAFRARERGLRIAAGVAMIALAVGLVFNVPQQLQRLLPDYTAGLQQDLAEKQGDALDLGGLVTDENRELSNCTNAATVLEECGQAPAIRGIEQWLNTPDGEGIDIDDLRGRVVLIDFWAYSCINCQRSIPHVVAWDEAYRDSGLQVIGIHSPEYAFEKDADNVRAGARDFGIEYPVALDNSLSTWTAYRNRYWPAHYLIDADGVVRHISFGEGNYAATEKMIRDLLVDADPDAALPAPTEVADSTPEVGSTTRETFLGSAKDVNYGGDGPYRAGRSDYGLPDQQPDDSFALDGDWQVETQYATPAGEDAGGIRLSYRAAEVRMVLAGAGRVTVQDAEGTRRTIEVDGTPRSYEVVEGAPSKGTLTLAVSPGVKVYSFTFG
;
A
#
# COMPACT_ATOMS: atom_id res chain seq x y z
N MET A 1 -20.80 -2.07 -9.78
CA MET A 1 -20.64 -1.88 -11.25
C MET A 1 -19.18 -1.55 -11.59
N ASP A 2 -18.48 -0.88 -10.68
CA ASP A 2 -17.09 -0.42 -10.84
C ASP A 2 -16.08 -1.56 -10.97
N LEU A 3 -16.25 -2.67 -10.24
CA LEU A 3 -15.38 -3.85 -10.35
C LEU A 3 -15.40 -4.48 -11.76
N ILE A 4 -16.56 -4.48 -12.43
CA ILE A 4 -16.68 -5.00 -13.79
C ILE A 4 -15.91 -4.07 -14.75
N ILE A 5 -16.03 -2.76 -14.59
CA ILE A 5 -15.35 -1.77 -15.44
C ILE A 5 -13.83 -1.86 -15.23
N ILE A 6 -13.38 -1.97 -13.98
CA ILE A 6 -11.96 -2.12 -13.63
C ILE A 6 -11.39 -3.41 -14.24
N GLY A 7 -12.09 -4.54 -14.09
CA GLY A 7 -11.68 -5.81 -14.70
C GLY A 7 -11.58 -5.71 -16.22
N LEU A 8 -12.60 -5.14 -16.87
CA LEU A 8 -12.67 -5.01 -18.34
C LEU A 8 -11.53 -4.14 -18.89
N LEU A 9 -11.30 -2.98 -18.27
CA LEU A 9 -10.23 -2.05 -18.66
C LEU A 9 -8.85 -2.65 -18.40
N GLY A 10 -8.64 -3.26 -17.23
CA GLY A 10 -7.40 -3.96 -16.90
C GLY A 10 -7.10 -5.09 -17.90
N GLY A 11 -8.12 -5.86 -18.29
CA GLY A 11 -8.01 -6.90 -19.31
C GLY A 11 -7.70 -6.34 -20.69
N LEU A 12 -8.33 -5.23 -21.08
CA LEU A 12 -8.09 -4.57 -22.37
C LEU A 12 -6.64 -4.06 -22.49
N ILE A 13 -6.15 -3.39 -21.43
CA ILE A 13 -4.77 -2.88 -21.37
C ILE A 13 -3.78 -4.04 -21.39
N THR A 14 -4.04 -5.10 -20.62
CA THR A 14 -3.21 -6.32 -20.62
C THR A 14 -3.20 -6.96 -22.01
N GLY A 15 -4.35 -6.99 -22.70
CA GLY A 15 -4.54 -7.50 -24.06
C GLY A 15 -3.79 -6.73 -25.16
N ILE A 16 -3.31 -5.52 -24.88
CA ILE A 16 -2.51 -4.68 -25.78
C ILE A 16 -1.03 -4.62 -25.32
N SER A 17 -0.71 -5.23 -24.18
CA SER A 17 0.63 -5.18 -23.58
C SER A 17 1.72 -5.72 -24.52
N PRO A 18 2.93 -5.12 -24.51
CA PRO A 18 4.08 -5.59 -25.31
C PRO A 18 4.39 -7.08 -25.14
N CYS A 19 3.98 -7.68 -24.02
CA CYS A 19 4.13 -9.09 -23.71
C CYS A 19 3.35 -10.05 -24.63
N ILE A 20 2.37 -9.54 -25.40
CA ILE A 20 1.52 -10.33 -26.30
C ILE A 20 2.08 -10.38 -27.72
N LEU A 21 2.86 -9.37 -28.11
CA LEU A 21 3.52 -9.28 -29.41
C LEU A 21 4.31 -10.55 -29.80
N PRO A 22 5.00 -11.27 -28.88
CA PRO A 22 5.70 -12.51 -29.21
C PRO A 22 4.77 -13.69 -29.56
N VAL A 23 3.55 -13.71 -29.02
CA VAL A 23 2.57 -14.80 -29.18
C VAL A 23 1.63 -14.56 -30.37
N LEU A 24 1.48 -13.29 -30.75
CA LEU A 24 0.69 -12.80 -31.86
C LEU A 24 0.91 -13.56 -33.19
N PRO A 25 2.15 -13.92 -33.59
CA PRO A 25 2.40 -14.73 -34.78
C PRO A 25 1.78 -16.13 -34.70
N VAL A 26 1.85 -16.80 -33.55
CA VAL A 26 1.27 -18.14 -33.33
C VAL A 26 -0.26 -18.07 -33.39
N ILE A 27 -0.85 -17.03 -32.79
CA ILE A 27 -2.31 -16.79 -32.82
C ILE A 27 -2.79 -16.49 -34.24
N PHE A 28 -2.04 -15.68 -35.01
CA PHE A 28 -2.37 -15.43 -36.41
C PHE A 28 -2.26 -16.68 -37.28
N LEU A 29 -1.24 -17.51 -37.08
CA LEU A 29 -1.06 -18.74 -37.85
C LEU A 29 -2.16 -19.77 -37.53
N THR A 30 -2.56 -19.87 -36.26
CA THR A 30 -3.58 -20.81 -35.80
C THR A 30 -5.02 -20.31 -36.05
N GLY A 31 -5.26 -19.00 -36.02
CA GLY A 31 -6.58 -18.37 -36.22
C GLY A 31 -6.90 -17.91 -37.65
N GLY A 32 -5.87 -17.72 -38.49
CA GLY A 32 -5.89 -16.92 -39.71
C GLY A 32 -5.76 -17.65 -41.05
N ALA A 33 -5.98 -18.98 -41.12
CA ALA A 33 -6.17 -19.74 -42.37
C ALA A 33 -5.02 -20.58 -42.96
N GLN A 34 -4.04 -21.07 -42.18
CA GLN A 34 -3.29 -22.26 -42.61
C GLN A 34 -3.16 -23.26 -41.46
N SER A 35 -3.73 -24.45 -41.69
CA SER A 35 -3.40 -25.64 -40.94
C SER A 35 -1.88 -25.78 -40.86
N ALA A 36 -1.35 -25.92 -39.65
CA ALA A 36 -0.09 -26.63 -39.49
C ALA A 36 -0.30 -28.00 -40.15
N ARG A 37 0.44 -28.25 -41.24
CA ARG A 37 0.51 -29.58 -41.84
C ARG A 37 1.27 -30.47 -40.88
N PHE A 38 0.55 -31.31 -40.15
CA PHE A 38 1.02 -32.60 -39.69
C PHE A 38 -0.06 -33.60 -40.11
N ASP A 39 0.32 -34.56 -40.97
CA ASP A 39 -0.49 -35.66 -41.50
C ASP A 39 -1.68 -35.34 -42.44
N GLY A 40 -1.35 -34.81 -43.63
CA GLY A 40 -1.96 -35.28 -44.88
C GLY A 40 -3.41 -34.92 -45.24
N GLU A 41 -4.30 -34.55 -44.32
CA GLU A 41 -5.72 -34.28 -44.65
C GLU A 41 -6.20 -32.88 -44.24
N ALA A 42 -6.71 -32.14 -45.24
CA ALA A 42 -7.18 -30.77 -45.10
C ALA A 42 -8.70 -30.73 -44.81
N LEU A 43 -9.08 -30.65 -43.53
CA LEU A 43 -10.45 -30.34 -43.13
C LEU A 43 -10.66 -28.81 -43.05
N PRO A 44 -11.79 -28.27 -43.58
CA PRO A 44 -12.04 -26.83 -43.62
C PRO A 44 -12.14 -26.22 -42.21
N ALA A 45 -11.58 -25.03 -42.04
CA ALA A 45 -11.53 -24.33 -40.77
C ALA A 45 -12.92 -23.89 -40.31
N ALA A 46 -13.48 -24.57 -39.30
CA ALA A 46 -14.76 -24.20 -38.70
C ALA A 46 -14.71 -22.77 -38.12
N ARG A 47 -15.76 -21.99 -38.39
CA ARG A 47 -15.93 -20.58 -38.01
C ARG A 47 -15.76 -20.31 -36.49
N GLY A 48 -15.96 -21.34 -35.66
CA GLY A 48 -15.87 -21.31 -34.19
C GLY A 48 -14.48 -21.53 -33.58
N ARG A 49 -13.43 -21.83 -34.35
CA ARG A 49 -12.10 -22.16 -33.80
C ARG A 49 -11.45 -21.06 -32.95
N PRO A 50 -11.48 -19.76 -33.32
CA PRO A 50 -10.90 -18.70 -32.49
C PRO A 50 -11.55 -18.59 -31.11
N TYR A 51 -12.87 -18.79 -31.04
CA TYR A 51 -13.62 -18.78 -29.78
C TYR A 51 -13.20 -19.95 -28.87
N LEU A 52 -12.91 -21.13 -29.43
CA LEU A 52 -12.41 -22.28 -28.67
C LEU A 52 -10.99 -22.07 -28.13
N VAL A 53 -10.12 -21.38 -28.87
CA VAL A 53 -8.76 -21.00 -28.41
C VAL A 53 -8.85 -20.02 -27.24
N ILE A 54 -9.69 -18.99 -27.38
CA ILE A 54 -9.89 -17.96 -26.35
C ILE A 54 -10.50 -18.59 -25.09
N LEU A 55 -11.50 -19.46 -25.23
CA LEU A 55 -12.11 -20.17 -24.09
C LEU A 55 -11.10 -21.06 -23.36
N GLY A 56 -10.24 -21.76 -24.10
CA GLY A 56 -9.16 -22.56 -23.50
C GLY A 56 -8.10 -21.71 -22.79
N LEU A 57 -7.78 -20.54 -23.34
CA LEU A 57 -6.86 -19.58 -22.72
C LEU A 57 -7.43 -18.99 -21.43
N MET A 58 -8.71 -18.60 -21.43
CA MET A 58 -9.41 -18.10 -20.24
C MET A 58 -9.43 -19.17 -19.13
N LEU A 59 -9.83 -20.40 -19.45
CA LEU A 59 -9.92 -21.48 -18.48
C LEU A 59 -8.55 -21.85 -17.88
N SER A 60 -7.51 -21.94 -18.71
CA SER A 60 -6.14 -22.20 -18.23
C SER A 60 -5.61 -21.07 -17.38
N PHE A 61 -5.76 -19.83 -17.83
CA PHE A 61 -5.29 -18.66 -17.09
C PHE A 61 -5.96 -18.56 -15.72
N SER A 62 -7.28 -18.70 -15.65
CA SER A 62 -8.01 -18.68 -14.37
C SER A 62 -7.60 -19.84 -13.46
N LEU A 63 -7.47 -21.05 -14.00
CA LEU A 63 -7.09 -22.23 -13.22
C LEU A 63 -5.66 -22.11 -12.68
N VAL A 64 -4.70 -21.74 -13.51
CA VAL A 64 -3.29 -21.61 -13.12
C VAL A 64 -3.12 -20.45 -12.12
N THR A 65 -3.82 -19.34 -12.33
CA THR A 65 -3.81 -18.21 -11.39
C THR A 65 -4.34 -18.61 -10.02
N LEU A 66 -5.48 -19.30 -9.98
CA LEU A 66 -6.13 -19.72 -8.73
C LEU A 66 -5.31 -20.78 -7.99
N VAL A 67 -4.75 -21.75 -8.70
CA VAL A 67 -3.89 -22.78 -8.10
C VAL A 67 -2.57 -22.16 -7.64
N GLY A 68 -1.99 -21.27 -8.45
CA GLY A 68 -0.77 -20.54 -8.11
C GLY A 68 -0.95 -19.70 -6.87
N SER A 69 -2.03 -18.93 -6.76
CA SER A 69 -2.32 -18.11 -5.58
C SER A 69 -2.48 -18.93 -4.31
N LEU A 70 -3.17 -20.08 -4.39
CA LEU A 70 -3.33 -21.00 -3.26
C LEU A 70 -1.99 -21.57 -2.79
N VAL A 71 -1.13 -21.97 -3.73
CA VAL A 71 0.20 -22.52 -3.44
C VAL A 71 1.13 -21.45 -2.86
N LEU A 72 1.09 -20.22 -3.41
CA LEU A 72 1.89 -19.11 -2.89
C LEU A 72 1.46 -18.71 -1.46
N GLY A 73 0.15 -18.68 -1.18
CA GLY A 73 -0.38 -18.40 0.16
C GLY A 73 0.05 -19.41 1.21
N LEU A 74 0.21 -20.69 0.84
CA LEU A 74 0.70 -21.74 1.74
C LEU A 74 2.20 -21.68 2.01
N LEU A 75 2.99 -21.07 1.12
CA LEU A 75 4.45 -21.07 1.18
C LEU A 75 5.06 -19.87 1.92
N ASN A 76 4.26 -18.85 2.26
CA ASN A 76 4.64 -17.63 2.99
C ASN A 76 6.01 -17.04 2.57
N LEU A 77 6.30 -17.02 1.27
CA LEU A 77 7.58 -16.56 0.75
C LEU A 77 7.63 -15.02 0.71
N PRO A 78 8.76 -14.39 1.06
CA PRO A 78 8.90 -12.94 0.96
C PRO A 78 8.68 -12.45 -0.47
N GLN A 79 7.92 -11.36 -0.62
CA GLN A 79 7.47 -10.79 -1.90
C GLN A 79 8.63 -10.48 -2.87
N ASP A 80 9.80 -10.15 -2.33
CA ASP A 80 11.01 -9.93 -3.12
C ASP A 80 11.50 -11.17 -3.85
N VAL A 81 11.42 -12.36 -3.23
CA VAL A 81 11.87 -13.61 -3.84
C VAL A 81 10.99 -13.97 -5.03
N ILE A 82 9.67 -13.77 -4.91
CA ILE A 82 8.71 -14.01 -6.00
C ILE A 82 8.98 -13.05 -7.17
N ARG A 83 9.23 -11.77 -6.88
CA ARG A 83 9.57 -10.76 -7.89
C ARG A 83 10.83 -11.13 -8.65
N TRP A 84 11.92 -11.46 -7.94
CA TRP A 84 13.19 -11.83 -8.55
C TRP A 84 13.11 -13.13 -9.34
N ALA A 85 12.36 -14.13 -8.84
CA ALA A 85 12.10 -15.36 -9.58
C ALA A 85 11.35 -15.10 -10.90
N GLY A 86 10.32 -14.25 -10.88
CA GLY A 86 9.57 -13.86 -12.07
C GLY A 86 10.44 -13.15 -13.12
N ILE A 87 11.29 -12.21 -12.68
CA ILE A 87 12.24 -11.51 -13.56
C ILE A 87 13.25 -12.49 -14.17
N ALA A 88 13.80 -13.40 -13.37
CA ALA A 88 14.74 -14.41 -13.86
C ALA A 88 14.12 -15.31 -14.95
N VAL A 89 12.87 -15.75 -14.75
CA VAL A 89 12.12 -16.54 -15.74
C VAL A 89 11.86 -15.73 -17.02
N LEU A 90 11.46 -14.46 -16.91
CA LEU A 90 11.23 -13.60 -18.09
C LEU A 90 12.50 -13.38 -18.92
N ILE A 91 13.63 -13.12 -18.26
CA ILE A 91 14.93 -12.96 -18.93
C ILE A 91 15.30 -14.26 -19.65
N LEU A 92 15.14 -15.39 -18.98
CA LEU A 92 15.46 -16.71 -19.54
C LEU A 92 14.59 -17.05 -20.75
N LEU A 93 13.29 -16.74 -20.72
CA LEU A 93 12.39 -16.87 -21.88
C LEU A 93 12.78 -15.92 -23.02
N GLY A 94 13.14 -14.66 -22.70
CA GLY A 94 13.64 -13.70 -23.67
C GLY A 94 14.91 -14.18 -24.39
N ILE A 95 15.87 -14.75 -23.64
CA ILE A 95 17.09 -15.33 -24.20
C ILE A 95 16.77 -16.57 -25.05
N ALA A 96 15.83 -17.42 -24.62
CA ALA A 96 15.38 -18.58 -25.38
C ALA A 96 14.78 -18.21 -26.75
N LEU A 97 14.09 -17.07 -26.85
CA LEU A 97 13.59 -16.56 -28.13
C LEU A 97 14.69 -16.07 -29.08
N ILE A 98 15.83 -15.61 -28.54
CA ILE A 98 16.99 -15.16 -29.33
C ILE A 98 17.86 -16.34 -29.76
N VAL A 99 18.04 -17.33 -28.88
CA VAL A 99 18.95 -18.47 -29.09
C VAL A 99 18.16 -19.80 -29.10
N PRO A 100 17.78 -20.32 -30.29
CA PRO A 100 16.98 -21.56 -30.40
C PRO A 100 17.70 -22.83 -29.88
N ARG A 101 19.02 -22.79 -29.68
CA ARG A 101 19.78 -23.87 -29.03
C ARG A 101 19.50 -23.97 -27.52
N LEU A 102 19.14 -22.87 -26.88
CA LEU A 102 18.88 -22.83 -25.43
C LEU A 102 17.48 -23.39 -25.10
N GLU A 103 16.51 -23.20 -26.00
CA GLU A 103 15.17 -23.79 -25.92
C GLU A 103 15.24 -25.32 -25.77
N GLN A 104 16.07 -25.98 -26.60
CA GLN A 104 16.29 -27.43 -26.52
C GLN A 104 16.99 -27.89 -25.24
N LEU A 105 17.79 -27.03 -24.60
CA LEU A 105 18.47 -27.35 -23.33
C LEU A 105 17.50 -27.23 -22.15
N LEU A 106 16.62 -26.23 -22.18
CA LEU A 106 15.59 -25.99 -21.17
C LEU A 106 14.47 -27.04 -21.20
N GLU A 107 14.16 -27.60 -22.37
CA GLU A 107 13.16 -28.66 -22.49
C GLU A 107 13.65 -30.02 -21.96
N LYS A 108 14.97 -30.28 -21.92
CA LYS A 108 15.54 -31.57 -21.46
C LYS A 108 15.04 -32.05 -20.08
N PRO A 109 15.04 -31.24 -19.01
CA PRO A 109 14.54 -31.67 -17.69
C PRO A 109 13.03 -31.97 -17.70
N PHE A 110 12.25 -31.32 -18.56
CA PHE A 110 10.80 -31.54 -18.68
C PHE A 110 10.42 -32.72 -19.58
N GLN A 111 11.37 -33.33 -20.29
CA GLN A 111 11.12 -34.53 -21.11
C GLN A 111 10.82 -35.78 -20.27
N TRP A 112 11.10 -35.76 -18.95
CA TRP A 112 10.73 -36.83 -18.04
C TRP A 112 9.24 -36.84 -17.68
N LEU A 113 8.51 -35.73 -17.87
CA LEU A 113 7.06 -35.75 -17.78
C LEU A 113 6.49 -36.45 -19.04
N PRO A 114 5.68 -37.52 -18.88
CA PRO A 114 5.06 -38.17 -20.03
C PRO A 114 4.12 -37.17 -20.71
N ARG A 115 4.53 -36.67 -21.89
CA ARG A 115 3.64 -35.94 -22.80
C ARG A 115 2.57 -36.93 -23.25
N LYS A 116 1.47 -36.99 -22.53
CA LYS A 116 0.25 -37.63 -23.02
C LYS A 116 -0.09 -36.87 -24.30
N GLU A 117 0.12 -37.50 -25.45
CA GLU A 117 -0.27 -36.95 -26.74
C GLU A 117 -1.76 -36.64 -26.66
N VAL A 118 -2.08 -35.38 -26.39
CA VAL A 118 -3.43 -34.88 -26.57
C VAL A 118 -3.60 -34.92 -28.08
N GLN A 119 -4.13 -36.04 -28.58
CA GLN A 119 -4.48 -36.23 -29.99
C GLN A 119 -5.39 -35.08 -30.37
N ASN A 120 -4.79 -34.06 -30.99
CA ASN A 120 -5.43 -32.80 -31.26
C ASN A 120 -6.28 -32.96 -32.52
N ARG A 121 -7.38 -33.70 -32.39
CA ARG A 121 -8.46 -33.78 -33.39
C ARG A 121 -9.24 -32.46 -33.40
N GLY A 122 -8.61 -31.42 -33.94
CA GLY A 122 -9.29 -30.25 -34.47
C GLY A 122 -9.80 -29.18 -33.49
N SER A 123 -9.53 -29.27 -32.19
CA SER A 123 -9.98 -28.25 -31.23
C SER A 123 -8.84 -27.29 -30.85
N GLY A 124 -8.96 -26.01 -31.22
CA GLY A 124 -8.02 -24.96 -30.81
C GLY A 124 -7.92 -24.77 -29.29
N PHE A 125 -8.75 -25.46 -28.52
CA PHE A 125 -8.80 -25.47 -27.06
C PHE A 125 -7.49 -25.93 -26.40
N GLY A 126 -6.85 -27.00 -26.90
CA GLY A 126 -5.60 -27.49 -26.32
C GLY A 126 -4.42 -26.52 -26.48
N VAL A 127 -4.40 -25.77 -27.59
CA VAL A 127 -3.41 -24.72 -27.82
C VAL A 127 -3.68 -23.52 -26.89
N GLY A 128 -4.96 -23.17 -26.70
CA GLY A 128 -5.36 -22.15 -25.73
C GLY A 128 -4.95 -22.50 -24.30
N LEU A 129 -5.14 -23.76 -23.88
CA LEU A 129 -4.74 -24.22 -22.55
C LEU A 129 -3.23 -24.07 -22.30
N ALA A 130 -2.39 -24.40 -23.28
CA ALA A 130 -0.93 -24.28 -23.14
C ALA A 130 -0.47 -22.81 -23.10
N LEU A 131 -1.12 -21.94 -23.89
CA LEU A 131 -0.76 -20.52 -23.96
C LEU A 131 -1.18 -19.72 -22.71
N GLY A 132 -2.24 -20.13 -22.01
CA GLY A 132 -2.72 -19.46 -20.79
C GLY A 132 -1.68 -19.44 -19.66
N ALA A 133 -0.92 -20.52 -19.49
CA ALA A 133 0.11 -20.61 -18.44
C ALA A 133 1.30 -19.67 -18.70
N VAL A 134 1.62 -19.42 -19.98
CA VAL A 134 2.72 -18.52 -20.40
C VAL A 134 2.37 -17.05 -20.18
N PHE A 135 1.07 -16.73 -20.05
CA PHE A 135 0.56 -15.36 -19.94
C PHE A 135 0.62 -14.79 -18.51
N VAL A 136 0.69 -15.67 -17.51
CA VAL A 136 0.63 -15.33 -16.08
C VAL A 136 1.69 -14.29 -15.65
N PRO A 137 2.96 -14.38 -16.06
CA PRO A 137 3.99 -13.43 -15.60
C PRO A 137 3.78 -11.98 -16.06
N CYS A 138 2.95 -11.78 -17.09
CA CYS A 138 2.81 -10.50 -17.79
C CYS A 138 1.60 -9.68 -17.31
N ALA A 139 0.71 -10.26 -16.50
CA ALA A 139 -0.46 -9.60 -15.94
C ALA A 139 -0.24 -9.05 -14.51
N GLY A 140 1.03 -8.93 -14.10
CA GLY A 140 1.53 -8.71 -12.73
C GLY A 140 0.68 -7.84 -11.80
N PRO A 141 0.47 -6.54 -12.07
CA PRO A 141 -0.21 -5.66 -11.11
C PRO A 141 -1.69 -6.01 -10.88
N VAL A 142 -2.38 -6.44 -11.94
CA VAL A 142 -3.81 -6.78 -11.86
C VAL A 142 -4.01 -8.18 -11.28
N LEU A 143 -3.12 -9.12 -11.63
CA LEU A 143 -3.08 -10.43 -10.99
C LEU A 143 -2.80 -10.32 -9.50
N ALA A 144 -1.89 -9.44 -9.07
CA ALA A 144 -1.65 -9.20 -7.65
C ALA A 144 -2.94 -8.75 -6.93
N ALA A 145 -3.71 -7.83 -7.52
CA ALA A 145 -4.99 -7.41 -6.96
C ALA A 145 -6.02 -8.57 -6.89
N ILE A 146 -6.09 -9.43 -7.90
CA ILE A 146 -6.98 -10.60 -7.92
C ILE A 146 -6.51 -11.67 -6.91
N ILE A 147 -5.20 -11.88 -6.77
CA ILE A 147 -4.59 -12.82 -5.83
C ILE A 147 -4.86 -12.38 -4.39
N VAL A 148 -4.65 -11.08 -4.10
CA VAL A 148 -4.98 -10.49 -2.79
C VAL A 148 -6.47 -10.66 -2.51
N ALA A 149 -7.35 -10.34 -3.47
CA ALA A 149 -8.79 -10.52 -3.35
C ALA A 149 -9.23 -12.00 -3.22
N GLY A 150 -8.44 -12.95 -3.73
CA GLY A 150 -8.69 -14.39 -3.61
C GLY A 150 -8.12 -15.02 -2.34
N SER A 151 -7.11 -14.39 -1.72
CA SER A 151 -6.43 -14.89 -0.52
C SER A 151 -7.22 -14.67 0.78
N THR A 152 -8.28 -13.86 0.75
CA THR A 152 -9.16 -13.56 1.89
C THR A 152 -10.15 -14.70 2.23
N GLY A 153 -10.02 -15.88 1.59
CA GLY A 153 -10.67 -17.11 2.04
C GLY A 153 -12.17 -17.25 1.72
N ARG A 154 -12.81 -16.25 1.10
CA ARG A 154 -14.18 -16.37 0.58
C ARG A 154 -14.18 -16.05 -0.92
N ILE A 155 -14.39 -17.06 -1.76
CA ILE A 155 -14.65 -16.88 -3.20
C ILE A 155 -16.04 -16.23 -3.34
N GLY A 156 -16.11 -14.92 -3.13
CA GLY A 156 -17.32 -14.12 -3.29
C GLY A 156 -17.69 -13.93 -4.76
N LEU A 157 -18.94 -13.52 -5.02
CA LEU A 157 -19.42 -13.18 -6.36
C LEU A 157 -18.55 -12.09 -7.00
N ASP A 158 -17.99 -11.18 -6.21
CA ASP A 158 -17.16 -10.07 -6.68
C ASP A 158 -15.83 -10.53 -7.29
N THR A 159 -15.14 -11.51 -6.69
CA THR A 159 -13.90 -12.08 -7.25
C THR A 159 -14.16 -12.84 -8.54
N VAL A 160 -15.29 -13.56 -8.61
CA VAL A 160 -15.72 -14.26 -9.83
C VAL A 160 -16.07 -13.25 -10.93
N LEU A 161 -16.85 -12.22 -10.61
CA LEU A 161 -17.24 -11.14 -11.53
C LEU A 161 -16.03 -10.38 -12.05
N LEU A 162 -15.07 -10.04 -11.18
CA LEU A 162 -13.83 -9.38 -11.56
C LEU A 162 -12.97 -10.26 -12.47
N THR A 163 -12.81 -11.55 -12.15
CA THR A 163 -12.03 -12.51 -12.94
C THR A 163 -12.65 -12.74 -14.32
N VAL A 164 -13.97 -12.90 -14.39
CA VAL A 164 -14.71 -13.06 -15.65
C VAL A 164 -14.63 -11.79 -16.48
N SER A 165 -14.81 -10.61 -15.87
CA SER A 165 -14.71 -9.34 -16.58
C SER A 165 -13.30 -9.09 -17.13
N PHE A 166 -12.27 -9.39 -16.33
CA PHE A 166 -10.87 -9.32 -16.76
C PHE A 166 -10.58 -10.26 -17.92
N ALA A 167 -11.04 -11.51 -17.83
CA ALA A 167 -10.90 -12.48 -18.91
C ALA A 167 -11.57 -11.97 -20.20
N VAL A 168 -12.79 -11.42 -20.12
CA VAL A 168 -13.50 -10.83 -21.26
C VAL A 168 -12.73 -9.63 -21.84
N GLY A 169 -12.17 -8.78 -20.99
CA GLY A 169 -11.32 -7.65 -21.40
C GLY A 169 -10.09 -8.09 -22.20
N VAL A 170 -9.40 -9.17 -21.79
CA VAL A 170 -8.26 -9.74 -22.52
C VAL A 170 -8.69 -10.39 -23.83
N ALA A 171 -9.86 -11.05 -23.85
CA ALA A 171 -10.37 -11.72 -25.04
C ALA A 171 -10.75 -10.76 -26.17
N ALA A 172 -11.21 -9.54 -25.86
CA ALA A 172 -11.68 -8.60 -26.87
C ALA A 172 -10.58 -8.17 -27.88
N PRO A 173 -9.38 -7.70 -27.46
CA PRO A 173 -8.27 -7.42 -28.37
C PRO A 173 -7.80 -8.65 -29.13
N LEU A 174 -7.67 -9.80 -28.45
CA LEU A 174 -7.20 -11.04 -29.06
C LEU A 174 -8.16 -11.55 -30.14
N LEU A 175 -9.47 -11.45 -29.92
CA LEU A 175 -10.49 -11.78 -30.92
C LEU A 175 -10.42 -10.82 -32.11
N ALA A 176 -10.26 -9.51 -31.84
CA ALA A 176 -10.11 -8.50 -32.89
C ALA A 176 -8.88 -8.79 -33.78
N PHE A 177 -7.72 -9.08 -33.18
CA PHE A 177 -6.53 -9.48 -33.93
C PHE A 177 -6.73 -10.81 -34.68
N ALA A 178 -7.27 -11.84 -34.03
CA ALA A 178 -7.50 -13.14 -34.67
C ALA A 178 -8.43 -13.04 -35.90
N LEU A 179 -9.46 -12.17 -35.84
CA LEU A 179 -10.35 -11.91 -36.96
C LEU A 179 -9.69 -11.04 -38.04
N ALA A 180 -8.93 -10.01 -37.66
CA ALA A 180 -8.18 -9.16 -38.60
C ALA A 180 -7.09 -9.92 -39.38
N GLY A 181 -6.47 -10.93 -38.74
CA GLY A 181 -5.45 -11.79 -39.35
C GLY A 181 -5.93 -12.54 -40.58
N ARG A 182 -7.22 -12.90 -40.66
CA ARG A 182 -7.80 -13.62 -41.81
C ARG A 182 -7.71 -12.83 -43.12
N GLY A 183 -7.73 -11.49 -43.06
CA GLY A 183 -7.55 -10.63 -44.23
C GLY A 183 -6.10 -10.21 -44.48
N LEU A 184 -5.30 -10.08 -43.42
CA LEU A 184 -3.94 -9.54 -43.48
C LEU A 184 -2.89 -10.59 -43.90
N VAL A 185 -3.05 -11.84 -43.46
CA VAL A 185 -2.11 -12.96 -43.71
C VAL A 185 -2.07 -13.35 -45.20
N GLN A 186 -3.16 -13.14 -45.95
CA GLN A 186 -3.20 -13.40 -47.39
C GLN A 186 -2.47 -12.35 -48.23
N ARG A 187 -2.33 -11.10 -47.74
CA ARG A 187 -1.71 -10.00 -48.48
C ARG A 187 -0.21 -9.83 -48.24
N ILE A 188 0.32 -10.28 -47.11
CA ILE A 188 1.70 -9.94 -46.70
C ILE A 188 2.61 -11.17 -46.76
N ARG A 189 3.06 -11.54 -47.98
CA ARG A 189 4.17 -12.51 -48.16
C ARG A 189 5.48 -12.05 -47.50
N ALA A 190 5.65 -10.74 -47.30
CA ALA A 190 6.82 -10.13 -46.67
C ALA A 190 6.97 -10.48 -45.16
N PHE A 191 5.88 -10.86 -44.49
CA PHE A 191 5.90 -11.16 -43.05
C PHE A 191 6.60 -12.50 -42.76
N ARG A 192 6.42 -13.48 -43.64
CA ARG A 192 7.11 -14.80 -43.56
C ARG A 192 8.61 -14.72 -43.78
N ALA A 193 9.09 -13.79 -44.61
CA ALA A 193 10.53 -13.62 -44.87
C ALA A 193 11.30 -13.02 -43.68
N ARG A 194 10.61 -12.40 -42.72
CA ARG A 194 11.21 -11.73 -41.55
C ARG A 194 10.87 -12.38 -40.21
N GLU A 195 10.33 -13.59 -40.22
CA GLU A 195 9.89 -14.31 -39.01
C GLU A 195 11.00 -14.43 -37.96
N ARG A 196 12.23 -14.72 -38.39
CA ARG A 196 13.41 -14.76 -37.51
C ARG A 196 13.76 -13.40 -36.91
N GLY A 197 13.64 -12.33 -37.70
CA GLY A 197 13.89 -10.96 -37.24
C GLY A 197 12.84 -10.49 -36.23
N LEU A 198 11.57 -10.85 -36.44
CA LEU A 198 10.48 -10.53 -35.53
C LEU A 198 10.62 -11.27 -34.19
N ARG A 199 11.00 -12.56 -34.22
CA ARG A 199 11.25 -13.35 -33.00
C ARG A 199 12.39 -12.78 -32.16
N ILE A 200 13.49 -12.38 -32.81
CA ILE A 200 14.65 -11.76 -32.14
C ILE A 200 14.26 -10.39 -31.57
N ALA A 201 13.56 -9.55 -32.34
CA ALA A 201 13.09 -8.25 -31.86
C ALA A 201 12.15 -8.37 -30.66
N ALA A 202 11.26 -9.36 -30.67
CA ALA A 202 10.36 -9.67 -29.56
C ALA A 202 11.13 -10.16 -28.32
N GLY A 203 12.14 -11.02 -28.49
CA GLY A 203 13.02 -11.46 -27.40
C GLY A 203 13.82 -10.30 -26.79
N VAL A 204 14.38 -9.42 -27.61
CA VAL A 204 15.10 -8.22 -27.15
C VAL A 204 14.17 -7.26 -26.39
N ALA A 205 12.95 -7.03 -26.90
CA ALA A 205 11.96 -6.21 -26.22
C ALA A 205 11.55 -6.78 -24.85
N MET A 206 11.40 -8.11 -24.77
CA MET A 206 11.06 -8.80 -23.51
C MET A 206 12.19 -8.69 -22.47
N ILE A 207 13.45 -8.85 -22.89
CA ILE A 207 14.61 -8.66 -22.00
C ILE A 207 14.71 -7.20 -21.55
N ALA A 208 14.51 -6.24 -22.46
CA ALA A 208 14.54 -4.82 -22.14
C ALA A 208 13.46 -4.46 -21.10
N LEU A 209 12.25 -5.02 -21.21
CA LEU A 209 11.20 -4.86 -20.22
C LEU A 209 11.57 -5.49 -18.88
N ALA A 210 12.11 -6.71 -18.87
CA ALA A 210 12.54 -7.40 -17.64
C ALA A 210 13.65 -6.63 -16.91
N VAL A 211 14.60 -6.06 -17.65
CA VAL A 211 15.62 -5.14 -17.10
C VAL A 211 14.97 -3.86 -16.59
N GLY A 212 14.01 -3.29 -17.31
CA GLY A 212 13.24 -2.13 -16.85
C GLY A 212 12.48 -2.38 -15.54
N LEU A 213 12.00 -3.60 -15.30
CA LEU A 213 11.37 -3.99 -14.04
C LEU A 213 12.35 -4.03 -12.87
N VAL A 214 13.62 -4.37 -13.09
CA VAL A 214 14.68 -4.31 -12.05
C VAL A 214 14.87 -2.87 -11.56
N PHE A 215 14.77 -1.90 -12.47
CA PHE A 215 14.92 -0.47 -12.16
C PHE A 215 13.59 0.25 -11.86
N ASN A 216 12.47 -0.47 -11.73
CA ASN A 216 11.12 0.09 -11.52
C ASN A 216 10.70 1.14 -12.58
N VAL A 217 11.20 1.02 -13.81
CA VAL A 217 10.90 1.96 -14.91
C VAL A 217 9.40 2.01 -15.24
N PRO A 218 8.63 0.90 -15.24
CA PRO A 218 7.19 0.95 -15.49
C PRO A 218 6.42 1.77 -14.45
N GLN A 219 6.80 1.70 -13.16
CA GLN A 219 6.22 2.52 -12.11
C GLN A 219 6.56 4.01 -12.30
N GLN A 220 7.78 4.34 -12.74
CA GLN A 220 8.13 5.73 -13.07
C GLN A 220 7.34 6.25 -14.28
N LEU A 221 7.14 5.41 -15.31
CA LEU A 221 6.39 5.79 -16.50
C LEU A 221 4.89 5.93 -16.22
N GLN A 222 4.32 5.10 -15.35
CA GLN A 222 2.93 5.24 -14.89
C GLN A 222 2.72 6.54 -14.11
N ARG A 223 3.71 7.02 -13.36
CA ARG A 223 3.66 8.32 -12.67
C ARG A 223 3.84 9.52 -13.60
N LEU A 224 4.40 9.31 -14.80
CA LEU A 224 4.55 10.34 -15.84
C LEU A 224 3.34 10.44 -16.77
N LEU A 225 2.43 9.45 -16.76
CA LEU A 225 1.17 9.52 -17.46
C LEU A 225 0.23 10.46 -16.68
N PRO A 226 -0.38 11.47 -17.32
CA PRO A 226 -1.34 12.36 -16.67
C PRO A 226 -2.45 11.54 -16.03
N ASP A 227 -2.71 11.81 -14.75
CA ASP A 227 -3.67 11.12 -13.92
C ASP A 227 -5.11 11.52 -14.34
N TYR A 228 -5.55 11.02 -15.50
CA TYR A 228 -6.85 11.36 -16.10
C TYR A 228 -8.04 10.84 -15.28
N THR A 229 -7.76 10.01 -14.27
CA THR A 229 -8.71 9.52 -13.26
C THR A 229 -8.79 10.43 -12.03
N ALA A 230 -7.76 11.22 -11.72
CA ALA A 230 -7.73 12.09 -10.54
C ALA A 230 -8.83 13.16 -10.59
N GLY A 231 -9.14 13.70 -11.78
CA GLY A 231 -10.21 14.69 -11.94
C GLY A 231 -11.61 14.13 -11.67
N LEU A 232 -11.87 12.86 -12.00
CA LEU A 232 -13.13 12.17 -11.65
C LEU A 232 -13.20 11.81 -10.17
N GLN A 233 -12.05 11.63 -9.53
CA GLN A 233 -11.92 11.30 -8.11
C GLN A 233 -12.03 12.55 -7.21
N GLN A 234 -11.53 13.70 -7.67
CA GLN A 234 -11.70 15.01 -7.02
C GLN A 234 -13.14 15.53 -7.09
N ASP A 235 -13.83 15.36 -8.22
CA ASP A 235 -15.24 15.79 -8.37
C ASP A 235 -16.23 14.98 -7.49
N LEU A 236 -15.79 13.80 -7.02
CA LEU A 236 -16.49 12.97 -6.04
C LEU A 236 -16.13 13.34 -4.60
N ALA A 237 -14.88 13.76 -4.35
CA ALA A 237 -14.40 14.18 -3.04
C ALA A 237 -14.92 15.58 -2.63
N GLU A 238 -15.06 16.53 -3.56
CA GLU A 238 -15.58 17.88 -3.27
C GLU A 238 -17.09 17.92 -2.96
N LYS A 239 -17.83 16.84 -3.23
CA LYS A 239 -19.28 16.76 -2.94
C LYS A 239 -19.62 16.18 -1.57
N GLN A 240 -18.65 15.76 -0.77
CA GLN A 240 -18.85 15.17 0.55
C GLN A 240 -18.25 16.05 1.66
N GLY A 241 -18.97 17.11 2.01
CA GLY A 241 -18.58 18.03 3.09
C GLY A 241 -18.89 17.55 4.52
N ASP A 242 -19.54 16.38 4.69
CA ASP A 242 -19.94 15.85 6.02
C ASP A 242 -19.67 14.33 6.15
N ALA A 243 -19.02 13.69 5.17
CA ALA A 243 -18.77 12.25 5.20
C ALA A 243 -17.42 11.92 5.84
N LEU A 244 -17.40 10.89 6.68
CA LEU A 244 -16.21 10.34 7.31
C LEU A 244 -15.21 9.91 6.22
N ASP A 245 -14.03 10.54 6.17
CA ASP A 245 -12.96 10.28 5.17
C ASP A 245 -12.21 8.98 5.48
N LEU A 246 -12.95 7.87 5.37
CA LEU A 246 -12.52 6.52 5.67
C LEU A 246 -11.61 5.97 4.56
N GLY A 247 -10.44 5.48 4.96
CA GLY A 247 -9.48 4.83 4.08
C GLY A 247 -9.83 3.39 3.70
N GLY A 248 -8.89 2.72 3.04
CA GLY A 248 -8.94 1.27 2.80
C GLY A 248 -10.03 0.78 1.83
N LEU A 249 -10.17 -0.54 1.76
CA LEU A 249 -11.20 -1.21 0.96
C LEU A 249 -12.48 -1.34 1.78
N VAL A 250 -13.62 -1.08 1.14
CA VAL A 250 -14.95 -1.32 1.72
C VAL A 250 -15.26 -2.81 1.66
N THR A 251 -15.59 -3.40 2.81
CA THR A 251 -16.01 -4.78 2.99
C THR A 251 -17.38 -4.82 3.66
N ASP A 252 -18.03 -5.99 3.67
CA ASP A 252 -19.30 -6.14 4.40
C ASP A 252 -19.16 -5.92 5.91
N GLU A 253 -17.96 -6.11 6.46
CA GLU A 253 -17.69 -5.93 7.89
C GLU A 253 -17.50 -4.46 8.28
N ASN A 254 -17.00 -3.61 7.38
CA ASN A 254 -16.62 -2.24 7.71
C ASN A 254 -17.40 -1.16 6.93
N ARG A 255 -18.33 -1.57 6.06
CA ARG A 255 -19.15 -0.64 5.27
C ARG A 255 -20.01 0.27 6.12
N GLU A 256 -20.44 -0.19 7.29
CA GLU A 256 -21.33 0.57 8.17
C GLU A 256 -20.57 1.65 8.95
N LEU A 257 -19.24 1.59 9.01
CA LEU A 257 -18.41 2.62 9.63
C LEU A 257 -18.65 4.01 9.01
N SER A 258 -19.06 4.07 7.73
CA SER A 258 -19.39 5.34 7.07
C SER A 258 -20.71 5.97 7.52
N ASN A 259 -21.48 5.31 8.41
CA ASN A 259 -22.70 5.86 8.98
C ASN A 259 -22.40 6.83 10.14
N CYS A 260 -21.23 6.72 10.77
CA CYS A 260 -20.80 7.69 11.77
C CYS A 260 -20.27 8.96 11.08
N THR A 261 -20.16 10.04 11.82
CA THR A 261 -19.53 11.31 11.42
C THR A 261 -18.25 11.56 12.23
N ASN A 262 -17.28 12.28 11.65
CA ASN A 262 -16.02 12.52 12.33
C ASN A 262 -16.22 13.50 13.51
N ALA A 263 -15.72 13.13 14.69
CA ALA A 263 -15.75 13.96 15.89
C ALA A 263 -17.17 14.38 16.29
N ALA A 264 -18.13 13.46 16.15
CA ALA A 264 -19.48 13.64 16.67
C ALA A 264 -19.46 13.97 18.17
N THR A 265 -20.48 14.70 18.62
CA THR A 265 -20.67 15.06 20.05
C THR A 265 -21.78 14.23 20.71
N VAL A 266 -22.38 13.31 19.95
CA VAL A 266 -23.46 12.41 20.36
C VAL A 266 -23.17 11.02 19.82
N LEU A 267 -23.68 10.00 20.52
CA LEU A 267 -23.54 8.61 20.08
C LEU A 267 -24.28 8.37 18.76
N GLU A 268 -23.63 7.67 17.86
CA GLU A 268 -24.15 7.22 16.56
C GLU A 268 -24.19 5.69 16.53
N GLU A 269 -24.59 5.09 15.41
CA GLU A 269 -24.58 3.63 15.21
C GLU A 269 -23.97 3.32 13.85
N CYS A 270 -22.74 2.79 13.85
CA CYS A 270 -21.99 2.53 12.62
C CYS A 270 -21.55 1.07 12.46
N GLY A 271 -22.42 0.16 12.92
CA GLY A 271 -22.30 -1.27 12.70
C GLY A 271 -21.37 -1.96 13.69
N GLN A 272 -21.22 -3.27 13.49
CA GLN A 272 -20.36 -4.09 14.35
C GLN A 272 -18.89 -3.71 14.17
N ALA A 273 -18.14 -3.70 15.27
CA ALA A 273 -16.72 -3.43 15.23
C ALA A 273 -15.99 -4.49 14.38
N PRO A 274 -15.16 -4.08 13.40
CA PRO A 274 -14.34 -5.03 12.66
C PRO A 274 -13.37 -5.77 13.59
N ALA A 275 -13.03 -7.02 13.27
CA ALA A 275 -12.10 -7.75 14.14
C ALA A 275 -10.67 -7.20 14.05
N ILE A 276 -9.94 -7.31 15.16
CA ILE A 276 -8.51 -7.02 15.24
C ILE A 276 -7.75 -8.18 14.59
N ARG A 277 -7.01 -7.91 13.50
CA ARG A 277 -6.39 -8.94 12.66
C ARG A 277 -4.98 -8.57 12.23
N GLY A 278 -4.18 -9.60 11.94
CA GLY A 278 -2.82 -9.42 11.44
C GLY A 278 -1.87 -8.79 12.45
N ILE A 279 -2.15 -8.96 13.74
CA ILE A 279 -1.30 -8.51 14.85
C ILE A 279 -0.13 -9.47 14.99
N GLU A 280 1.08 -8.92 14.91
CA GLU A 280 2.32 -9.73 15.01
C GLU A 280 2.64 -10.06 16.46
N GLN A 281 2.40 -9.12 17.37
CA GLN A 281 2.68 -9.26 18.79
C GLN A 281 1.74 -8.38 19.61
N TRP A 282 1.38 -8.87 20.79
CA TRP A 282 0.68 -8.11 21.82
C TRP A 282 1.64 -7.74 22.95
N LEU A 283 1.51 -6.52 23.45
CA LEU A 283 2.18 -6.02 24.65
C LEU A 283 1.11 -5.71 25.72
N ASN A 284 1.52 -5.72 26.98
CA ASN A 284 0.65 -5.44 28.12
C ASN A 284 -0.58 -6.36 28.22
N THR A 285 -0.49 -7.58 27.66
CA THR A 285 -1.47 -8.65 27.86
C THR A 285 -0.84 -9.80 28.65
N PRO A 286 -1.63 -10.57 29.43
CA PRO A 286 -1.14 -11.78 30.07
C PRO A 286 -0.48 -12.71 29.05
N ASP A 287 0.75 -13.12 29.30
CA ASP A 287 1.55 -14.02 28.45
C ASP A 287 1.70 -13.59 26.97
N GLY A 288 1.39 -12.33 26.63
CA GLY A 288 1.38 -11.85 25.24
C GLY A 288 0.25 -12.44 24.40
N GLU A 289 -0.81 -12.95 25.04
CA GLU A 289 -1.98 -13.48 24.34
C GLU A 289 -2.75 -12.37 23.62
N GLY A 290 -3.32 -12.72 22.47
CA GLY A 290 -4.12 -11.80 21.68
C GLY A 290 -5.54 -11.65 22.22
N ILE A 291 -6.12 -10.48 22.02
CA ILE A 291 -7.49 -10.16 22.43
C ILE A 291 -8.39 -10.22 21.20
N ASP A 292 -9.42 -11.07 21.24
CA ASP A 292 -10.52 -11.04 20.28
C ASP A 292 -11.57 -10.04 20.74
N ILE A 293 -12.09 -9.26 19.80
CA ILE A 293 -13.11 -8.24 20.08
C ILE A 293 -14.45 -8.87 20.49
N ASP A 294 -14.71 -10.09 20.05
CA ASP A 294 -15.91 -10.84 20.42
C ASP A 294 -15.87 -11.32 21.88
N ASP A 295 -14.68 -11.51 22.46
CA ASP A 295 -14.51 -11.86 23.87
C ASP A 295 -14.74 -10.66 24.82
N LEU A 296 -14.83 -9.44 24.27
CA LEU A 296 -15.04 -8.20 25.03
C LEU A 296 -16.51 -7.78 25.12
N ARG A 297 -17.45 -8.58 24.60
CA ARG A 297 -18.88 -8.30 24.75
C ARG A 297 -19.26 -8.16 26.24
N GLY A 298 -20.09 -7.16 26.53
CA GLY A 298 -20.41 -6.72 27.89
C GLY A 298 -19.49 -5.63 28.44
N ARG A 299 -18.43 -5.23 27.72
CA ARG A 299 -17.55 -4.11 28.08
C ARG A 299 -17.63 -3.01 27.04
N VAL A 300 -17.40 -1.78 27.47
CA VAL A 300 -17.17 -0.65 26.54
C VAL A 300 -15.72 -0.75 26.07
N VAL A 301 -15.47 -0.69 24.76
CA VAL A 301 -14.13 -0.82 24.20
C VAL A 301 -13.72 0.46 23.49
N LEU A 302 -12.52 0.97 23.79
CA LEU A 302 -11.89 2.07 23.07
C LEU A 302 -10.70 1.53 22.28
N ILE A 303 -10.78 1.62 20.95
CA ILE A 303 -9.66 1.34 20.05
C ILE A 303 -8.94 2.65 19.76
N ASP A 304 -7.69 2.75 20.20
CA ASP A 304 -6.80 3.91 20.02
C ASP A 304 -5.70 3.58 19.01
N PHE A 305 -5.77 4.15 17.81
CA PHE A 305 -4.72 4.02 16.80
C PHE A 305 -3.63 5.06 17.04
N TRP A 306 -2.41 4.58 17.27
CA TRP A 306 -1.28 5.44 17.62
C TRP A 306 0.04 4.97 16.99
N ALA A 307 1.02 5.88 16.98
CA ALA A 307 2.41 5.61 16.65
C ALA A 307 3.28 6.38 17.64
N TYR A 308 4.31 5.75 18.21
CA TYR A 308 5.01 6.32 19.35
C TYR A 308 5.82 7.59 19.00
N SER A 309 6.26 7.75 17.75
CA SER A 309 7.00 8.94 17.32
C SER A 309 6.10 10.10 16.87
N CYS A 310 4.79 9.88 16.75
CA CYS A 310 3.80 10.88 16.33
C CYS A 310 3.47 11.86 17.46
N ILE A 311 3.74 13.16 17.28
CA ILE A 311 3.50 14.16 18.32
C ILE A 311 2.01 14.31 18.69
N ASN A 312 1.11 14.19 17.71
CA ASN A 312 -0.32 14.28 17.96
C ASN A 312 -0.79 13.12 18.84
N CYS A 313 -0.24 11.92 18.63
CA CYS A 313 -0.45 10.79 19.52
C CYS A 313 0.11 11.07 20.92
N GLN A 314 1.32 11.60 21.03
CA GLN A 314 1.95 11.90 22.33
C GLN A 314 1.12 12.88 23.17
N ARG A 315 0.43 13.86 22.55
CA ARG A 315 -0.49 14.77 23.25
C ARG A 315 -1.84 14.13 23.56
N SER A 316 -2.31 13.20 22.72
CA SER A 316 -3.56 12.46 22.93
C SER A 316 -3.46 11.36 23.98
N ILE A 317 -2.33 10.66 24.07
CA ILE A 317 -2.15 9.49 24.94
C ILE A 317 -2.42 9.80 26.42
N PRO A 318 -1.98 10.94 27.01
CA PRO A 318 -2.30 11.27 28.40
C PRO A 318 -3.80 11.27 28.71
N HIS A 319 -4.66 11.68 27.77
CA HIS A 319 -6.11 11.59 27.93
C HIS A 319 -6.59 10.13 27.93
N VAL A 320 -6.08 9.31 27.02
CA VAL A 320 -6.43 7.88 26.91
C VAL A 320 -5.97 7.10 28.14
N VAL A 321 -4.76 7.35 28.63
CA VAL A 321 -4.24 6.78 29.89
C VAL A 321 -5.12 7.17 31.07
N ALA A 322 -5.49 8.45 31.18
CA ALA A 322 -6.38 8.90 32.26
C ALA A 322 -7.77 8.22 32.19
N TRP A 323 -8.34 8.02 31.00
CA TRP A 323 -9.61 7.29 30.85
C TRP A 323 -9.48 5.82 31.22
N ASP A 324 -8.40 5.18 30.80
CA ASP A 324 -8.11 3.80 31.16
C ASP A 324 -7.98 3.65 32.69
N GLU A 325 -7.17 4.48 33.35
CA GLU A 325 -7.02 4.48 34.81
C GLU A 325 -8.36 4.74 35.54
N ALA A 326 -9.17 5.68 35.04
CA ALA A 326 -10.41 6.07 35.69
C ALA A 326 -11.55 5.05 35.51
N TYR A 327 -11.62 4.37 34.37
CA TYR A 327 -12.81 3.63 33.97
C TYR A 327 -12.59 2.12 33.74
N ARG A 328 -11.36 1.63 33.79
CA ARG A 328 -11.06 0.18 33.61
C ARG A 328 -11.84 -0.71 34.57
N ASP A 329 -11.94 -0.31 35.83
CA ASP A 329 -12.70 -1.05 36.86
C ASP A 329 -14.22 -0.88 36.72
N SER A 330 -14.68 0.11 35.94
CA SER A 330 -16.09 0.36 35.66
C SER A 330 -16.58 -0.29 34.36
N GLY A 331 -15.72 -1.04 33.65
CA GLY A 331 -16.10 -1.79 32.44
C GLY A 331 -15.52 -1.24 31.13
N LEU A 332 -14.63 -0.24 31.17
CA LEU A 332 -13.88 0.20 29.98
C LEU A 332 -12.71 -0.76 29.69
N GLN A 333 -12.51 -1.11 28.43
CA GLN A 333 -11.31 -1.76 27.92
C GLN A 333 -10.68 -0.88 26.83
N VAL A 334 -9.51 -0.31 27.12
CA VAL A 334 -8.72 0.38 26.09
C VAL A 334 -7.82 -0.62 25.38
N ILE A 335 -7.69 -0.51 24.06
CA ILE A 335 -6.71 -1.26 23.26
C ILE A 335 -5.99 -0.27 22.34
N GLY A 336 -4.68 -0.14 22.53
CA GLY A 336 -3.82 0.66 21.66
C GLY A 336 -3.39 -0.14 20.44
N ILE A 337 -3.92 0.18 19.26
CA ILE A 337 -3.44 -0.39 17.99
C ILE A 337 -2.25 0.45 17.53
N HIS A 338 -1.05 -0.08 17.74
CA HIS A 338 0.18 0.55 17.27
C HIS A 338 0.37 0.24 15.78
N SER A 339 -0.03 1.18 14.93
CA SER A 339 0.16 1.11 13.47
C SER A 339 1.35 1.98 13.07
N PRO A 340 2.46 1.39 12.59
CA PRO A 340 3.72 2.11 12.39
C PRO A 340 3.67 3.03 11.16
N GLU A 341 4.09 4.29 11.34
CA GLU A 341 4.31 5.25 10.27
C GLU A 341 5.68 5.03 9.59
N TYR A 342 6.69 4.68 10.39
CA TYR A 342 8.06 4.46 9.94
C TYR A 342 8.51 3.01 10.15
N ALA A 343 9.52 2.58 9.37
CA ALA A 343 10.01 1.20 9.45
C ALA A 343 10.59 0.85 10.83
N PHE A 344 11.20 1.81 11.53
CA PHE A 344 11.76 1.59 12.86
C PHE A 344 10.69 1.41 13.94
N GLU A 345 9.45 1.80 13.66
CA GLU A 345 8.32 1.63 14.58
C GLU A 345 7.73 0.23 14.53
N LYS A 346 8.19 -0.62 13.59
CA LYS A 346 7.83 -2.04 13.55
C LYS A 346 8.54 -2.87 14.61
N ASP A 347 9.61 -2.33 15.18
CA ASP A 347 10.41 -3.01 16.21
C ASP A 347 9.68 -2.99 17.55
N ALA A 348 9.36 -4.17 18.07
CA ALA A 348 8.58 -4.31 19.29
C ALA A 348 9.28 -3.75 20.55
N ASP A 349 10.61 -3.73 20.60
CA ASP A 349 11.34 -3.18 21.73
C ASP A 349 11.24 -1.66 21.75
N ASN A 350 11.26 -1.02 20.58
CA ASN A 350 11.04 0.42 20.46
C ASN A 350 9.61 0.80 20.88
N VAL A 351 8.60 0.06 20.42
CA VAL A 351 7.19 0.28 20.80
C VAL A 351 7.02 0.10 22.31
N ARG A 352 7.64 -0.94 22.90
CA ARG A 352 7.57 -1.20 24.34
C ARG A 352 8.27 -0.11 25.17
N ALA A 353 9.35 0.49 24.65
CA ALA A 353 9.98 1.63 25.29
C ALA A 353 9.05 2.86 25.27
N GLY A 354 8.49 3.19 24.10
CA GLY A 354 7.53 4.30 23.97
C GLY A 354 6.28 4.13 24.83
N ALA A 355 5.68 2.93 24.84
CA ALA A 355 4.53 2.63 25.68
C ALA A 355 4.83 2.86 27.18
N ARG A 356 6.02 2.47 27.64
CA ARG A 356 6.46 2.74 29.02
C ARG A 356 6.66 4.23 29.30
N ASP A 357 7.29 4.95 28.38
CA ASP A 357 7.55 6.38 28.54
C ASP A 357 6.24 7.20 28.63
N PHE A 358 5.18 6.74 27.95
CA PHE A 358 3.86 7.37 28.00
C PHE A 358 2.93 6.83 29.09
N GLY A 359 3.37 5.88 29.93
CA GLY A 359 2.53 5.29 30.98
C GLY A 359 1.39 4.41 30.45
N ILE A 360 1.53 3.84 29.24
CA ILE A 360 0.54 2.94 28.67
C ILE A 360 0.63 1.58 29.36
N GLU A 361 -0.37 1.29 30.20
CA GLU A 361 -0.55 -0.02 30.85
C GLU A 361 -1.65 -0.87 30.18
N TYR A 362 -2.48 -0.29 29.33
CA TYR A 362 -3.49 -1.02 28.57
C TYR A 362 -2.87 -1.90 27.48
N PRO A 363 -3.59 -2.95 27.02
CA PRO A 363 -3.16 -3.80 25.91
C PRO A 363 -2.75 -3.02 24.67
N VAL A 364 -1.61 -3.38 24.08
CA VAL A 364 -1.11 -2.79 22.83
C VAL A 364 -0.92 -3.87 21.78
N ALA A 365 -1.52 -3.68 20.61
CA ALA A 365 -1.44 -4.59 19.47
C ALA A 365 -0.53 -4.01 18.38
N LEU A 366 0.51 -4.75 17.96
CA LEU A 366 1.44 -4.31 16.91
C LEU A 366 0.87 -4.65 15.52
N ASP A 367 0.33 -3.64 14.84
CA ASP A 367 -0.28 -3.75 13.51
C ASP A 367 0.73 -3.41 12.39
N ASN A 368 1.85 -4.13 12.38
CA ASN A 368 2.99 -3.89 11.47
C ASN A 368 2.66 -4.09 9.98
N SER A 369 1.60 -4.83 9.69
CA SER A 369 1.08 -5.10 8.35
C SER A 369 -0.05 -4.15 7.93
N LEU A 370 -0.47 -3.24 8.83
CA LEU A 370 -1.62 -2.34 8.65
C LEU A 370 -2.92 -3.08 8.34
N SER A 371 -3.05 -4.31 8.84
CA SER A 371 -4.21 -5.17 8.61
C SER A 371 -5.41 -4.68 9.40
N THR A 372 -5.22 -4.36 10.69
CA THR A 372 -6.28 -3.81 11.55
C THR A 372 -6.61 -2.37 11.14
N TRP A 373 -5.59 -1.55 10.86
CA TRP A 373 -5.73 -0.22 10.28
C TRP A 373 -6.63 -0.22 9.04
N THR A 374 -6.38 -1.14 8.11
CA THR A 374 -7.17 -1.26 6.88
C THR A 374 -8.58 -1.79 7.15
N ALA A 375 -8.74 -2.74 8.08
CA ALA A 375 -10.04 -3.29 8.45
C ALA A 375 -10.97 -2.22 9.04
N TYR A 376 -10.43 -1.36 9.91
CA TYR A 376 -11.13 -0.21 10.51
C TYR A 376 -11.28 0.98 9.56
N ARG A 377 -10.74 0.88 8.34
CA ARG A 377 -10.73 1.96 7.35
C ARG A 377 -10.12 3.25 7.89
N ASN A 378 -9.10 3.12 8.76
CA ASN A 378 -8.43 4.28 9.33
C ASN A 378 -7.55 4.98 8.29
N ARG A 379 -7.27 6.26 8.53
CA ARG A 379 -6.44 7.12 7.69
C ARG A 379 -5.52 8.05 8.49
N TYR A 380 -5.74 8.22 9.79
CA TYR A 380 -5.09 9.26 10.59
C TYR A 380 -4.50 8.73 11.90
N TRP A 381 -3.50 9.46 12.39
CA TRP A 381 -2.93 9.31 13.73
C TRP A 381 -3.11 10.63 14.51
N PRO A 382 -3.64 10.61 15.74
CA PRO A 382 -4.35 9.50 16.38
C PRO A 382 -5.73 9.27 15.74
N ALA A 383 -6.35 8.12 16.03
CA ALA A 383 -7.75 7.87 15.72
C ALA A 383 -8.40 6.97 16.78
N HIS A 384 -9.62 7.32 17.17
CA HIS A 384 -10.38 6.64 18.22
C HIS A 384 -11.65 6.03 17.65
N TYR A 385 -11.92 4.77 17.99
CA TYR A 385 -13.19 4.09 17.72
C TYR A 385 -13.75 3.59 19.04
N LEU A 386 -14.91 4.13 19.43
CA LEU A 386 -15.60 3.78 20.66
C LEU A 386 -16.71 2.77 20.35
N ILE A 387 -16.71 1.68 21.11
CA ILE A 387 -17.54 0.50 20.88
C ILE A 387 -18.32 0.22 22.16
N ASP A 388 -19.62 -0.04 22.03
CA ASP A 388 -20.47 -0.37 23.18
C ASP A 388 -20.38 -1.85 23.60
N ALA A 389 -21.09 -2.19 24.66
CA ALA A 389 -21.13 -3.54 25.22
C ALA A 389 -21.67 -4.62 24.25
N ASP A 390 -22.45 -4.22 23.23
CA ASP A 390 -22.96 -5.11 22.19
C ASP A 390 -21.97 -5.29 21.02
N GLY A 391 -20.81 -4.62 21.07
CA GLY A 391 -19.77 -4.64 20.04
C GLY A 391 -20.08 -3.75 18.84
N VAL A 392 -20.99 -2.78 18.99
CA VAL A 392 -21.35 -1.83 17.95
C VAL A 392 -20.47 -0.60 18.07
N VAL A 393 -19.93 -0.10 16.95
CA VAL A 393 -19.20 1.17 16.91
C VAL A 393 -20.20 2.31 17.07
N ARG A 394 -19.98 3.15 18.07
CA ARG A 394 -20.89 4.24 18.45
C ARG A 394 -20.30 5.63 18.27
N HIS A 395 -19.00 5.74 18.10
CA HIS A 395 -18.32 7.01 17.84
C HIS A 395 -16.96 6.78 17.17
N ILE A 396 -16.60 7.66 16.24
CA ILE A 396 -15.32 7.67 15.54
C ILE A 396 -14.76 9.09 15.58
N SER A 397 -13.52 9.22 16.04
CA SER A 397 -12.80 10.50 16.10
C SER A 397 -11.45 10.38 15.42
N PHE A 398 -11.26 11.14 14.34
CA PHE A 398 -9.99 11.24 13.62
C PHE A 398 -9.25 12.51 13.98
N GLY A 399 -7.95 12.36 14.26
CA GLY A 399 -7.08 13.44 14.66
C GLY A 399 -7.11 13.73 16.16
N GLU A 400 -6.30 14.70 16.55
CA GLU A 400 -6.14 15.16 17.93
C GLU A 400 -7.34 16.02 18.37
N GLY A 401 -7.71 15.96 19.65
CA GLY A 401 -8.80 16.73 20.24
C GLY A 401 -10.09 15.93 20.50
N ASN A 402 -11.19 16.67 20.69
CA ASN A 402 -12.52 16.13 21.00
C ASN A 402 -12.57 15.24 22.26
N TYR A 403 -11.66 15.47 23.22
CA TYR A 403 -11.51 14.65 24.42
C TYR A 403 -12.73 14.68 25.32
N ALA A 404 -13.27 15.87 25.61
CA ALA A 404 -14.42 16.02 26.51
C ALA A 404 -15.69 15.34 25.97
N ALA A 405 -15.94 15.41 24.66
CA ALA A 405 -17.10 14.74 24.06
C ALA A 405 -16.91 13.21 24.03
N THR A 406 -15.70 12.74 23.69
CA THR A 406 -15.36 11.32 23.69
C THR A 406 -15.47 10.73 25.09
N GLU A 407 -14.95 11.42 26.11
CA GLU A 407 -15.09 10.99 27.51
C GLU A 407 -16.54 10.96 27.97
N LYS A 408 -17.34 11.98 27.61
CA LYS A 408 -18.77 11.98 27.91
C LYS A 408 -19.44 10.73 27.31
N MET A 409 -19.13 10.38 26.06
CA MET A 409 -19.69 9.21 25.40
C MET A 409 -19.20 7.89 26.00
N ILE A 410 -17.94 7.81 26.44
CA ILE A 410 -17.44 6.66 27.23
C ILE A 410 -18.31 6.48 28.47
N ARG A 411 -18.54 7.55 29.24
CA ARG A 411 -19.34 7.50 30.47
C ARG A 411 -20.80 7.12 30.19
N ASP A 412 -21.40 7.68 29.14
CA ASP A 412 -22.76 7.34 28.73
C ASP A 412 -22.87 5.83 28.41
N LEU A 413 -21.92 5.28 27.63
CA LEU A 413 -21.91 3.85 27.29
C LEU A 413 -21.63 2.94 28.49
N LEU A 414 -20.82 3.38 29.46
CA LEU A 414 -20.58 2.63 30.70
C LEU A 414 -21.85 2.52 31.55
N VAL A 415 -22.63 3.60 31.65
CA VAL A 415 -23.94 3.59 32.33
C VAL A 415 -24.97 2.78 31.56
N ASP A 416 -24.94 2.81 30.22
CA ASP A 416 -25.80 1.96 29.39
C ASP A 416 -25.49 0.46 29.58
N ALA A 417 -24.20 0.11 29.75
CA ALA A 417 -23.76 -1.26 29.97
C ALA A 417 -24.04 -1.77 31.40
N ASP A 418 -23.85 -0.91 32.40
CA ASP A 418 -24.16 -1.18 33.82
C ASP A 418 -24.83 0.06 34.46
N PRO A 419 -26.18 0.08 34.56
CA PRO A 419 -26.92 1.20 35.14
C PRO A 419 -26.59 1.49 36.61
N ASP A 420 -25.98 0.53 37.32
CA ASP A 420 -25.58 0.66 38.72
C ASP A 420 -24.10 1.08 38.87
N ALA A 421 -23.37 1.28 37.76
CA ALA A 421 -21.97 1.67 37.77
C ALA A 421 -21.74 3.04 38.44
N ALA A 422 -20.94 3.03 39.52
CA ALA A 422 -20.50 4.26 40.18
C ALA A 422 -19.24 4.81 39.50
N LEU A 423 -19.43 5.68 38.50
CA LEU A 423 -18.31 6.31 37.80
C LEU A 423 -17.65 7.43 38.63
N PRO A 424 -16.31 7.56 38.59
CA PRO A 424 -15.62 8.72 39.17
C PRO A 424 -16.02 10.03 38.48
N ALA A 425 -15.52 11.17 38.96
CA ALA A 425 -15.61 12.43 38.23
C ALA A 425 -14.88 12.34 36.87
N PRO A 426 -15.25 13.15 35.86
CA PRO A 426 -14.50 13.24 34.62
C PRO A 426 -13.03 13.56 34.86
N THR A 427 -12.16 13.03 34.00
CA THR A 427 -10.72 13.23 34.08
C THR A 427 -10.35 14.69 33.85
N GLU A 428 -9.38 15.20 34.61
CA GLU A 428 -8.89 16.58 34.51
C GLU A 428 -7.53 16.61 33.81
N VAL A 429 -7.52 16.25 32.52
CA VAL A 429 -6.33 16.39 31.67
C VAL A 429 -6.47 17.66 30.82
N ALA A 430 -5.47 18.54 30.86
CA ALA A 430 -5.50 19.79 30.11
C ALA A 430 -5.44 19.51 28.60
N ASP A 431 -6.40 20.07 27.85
CA ASP A 431 -6.41 19.99 26.39
C ASP A 431 -5.38 20.97 25.81
N SER A 432 -4.28 20.41 25.30
CA SER A 432 -3.20 21.15 24.63
C SER A 432 -3.30 21.09 23.10
N THR A 433 -4.46 20.73 22.53
CA THR A 433 -4.62 20.58 21.07
C THR A 433 -4.41 21.92 20.37
N PRO A 434 -3.51 22.03 19.40
CA PRO A 434 -3.35 23.25 18.62
C PRO A 434 -4.59 23.52 17.74
N GLU A 435 -4.94 24.79 17.54
CA GLU A 435 -6.04 25.15 16.63
C GLU A 435 -5.73 24.68 15.19
N VAL A 436 -6.73 24.15 14.48
CA VAL A 436 -6.53 23.61 13.13
C VAL A 436 -5.95 24.66 12.18
N GLY A 437 -4.81 24.34 11.57
CA GLY A 437 -4.11 25.23 10.65
C GLY A 437 -3.35 26.37 11.32
N SER A 438 -3.31 26.43 12.66
CA SER A 438 -2.50 27.39 13.41
C SER A 438 -1.01 27.06 13.35
N THR A 439 -0.66 25.78 13.18
CA THR A 439 0.70 25.26 13.08
C THR A 439 1.10 24.90 11.64
N THR A 440 2.41 24.84 11.38
CA THR A 440 2.95 24.24 10.16
C THR A 440 2.53 22.78 10.06
N ARG A 441 2.19 22.32 8.86
CA ARG A 441 1.94 20.89 8.62
C ARG A 441 3.20 20.08 8.88
N GLU A 442 3.04 18.82 9.32
CA GLU A 442 4.17 17.91 9.43
C GLU A 442 5.04 17.91 8.16
N THR A 443 6.33 18.12 8.39
CA THR A 443 7.32 18.31 7.33
C THR A 443 8.14 17.05 7.18
N PHE A 444 7.81 16.24 6.18
CA PHE A 444 8.54 14.99 5.89
C PHE A 444 9.77 15.27 5.02
N LEU A 445 10.91 14.70 5.40
CA LEU A 445 12.14 14.78 4.62
C LEU A 445 12.32 13.60 3.68
N GLY A 446 11.62 12.49 3.90
CA GLY A 446 11.59 11.38 2.95
C GLY A 446 10.86 11.76 1.66
N SER A 447 11.41 11.40 0.50
CA SER A 447 10.86 11.80 -0.80
C SER A 447 9.52 11.17 -1.18
N ALA A 448 8.96 10.28 -0.35
CA ALA A 448 7.67 9.64 -0.61
C ALA A 448 6.50 10.45 -0.05
N LYS A 449 6.75 11.32 0.93
CA LYS A 449 5.74 12.09 1.67
C LYS A 449 6.06 13.59 1.73
N ASP A 450 7.10 14.07 1.05
CA ASP A 450 7.41 15.49 1.05
C ASP A 450 6.24 16.29 0.46
N VAL A 451 5.88 17.38 1.13
CA VAL A 451 4.75 18.24 0.75
C VAL A 451 5.10 19.73 0.73
N ASN A 452 6.21 20.10 1.37
CA ASN A 452 6.61 21.48 1.60
C ASN A 452 8.13 21.67 1.49
N TYR A 453 8.80 20.92 0.61
CA TYR A 453 10.15 21.27 0.21
C TYR A 453 10.12 22.60 -0.55
N GLY A 454 10.82 23.59 0.00
CA GLY A 454 10.88 24.97 -0.50
C GLY A 454 12.25 25.34 -1.05
N GLY A 455 13.15 24.38 -1.26
CA GLY A 455 14.46 24.60 -1.88
C GLY A 455 14.42 24.65 -3.40
N ASP A 456 15.55 25.02 -4.01
CA ASP A 456 15.68 25.06 -5.46
C ASP A 456 15.81 23.64 -6.05
N GLY A 457 15.26 23.43 -7.25
CA GLY A 457 15.39 22.18 -7.99
C GLY A 457 14.46 21.05 -7.53
N PRO A 458 14.54 19.87 -8.18
CA PRO A 458 13.68 18.74 -7.87
C PRO A 458 14.11 18.02 -6.59
N TYR A 459 13.16 17.75 -5.70
CA TYR A 459 13.37 16.89 -4.53
C TYR A 459 13.00 15.44 -4.84
N ARG A 460 13.96 14.50 -4.80
CA ARG A 460 13.76 13.08 -5.17
C ARG A 460 14.72 12.19 -4.41
N ALA A 461 14.35 10.91 -4.27
CA ALA A 461 15.24 9.90 -3.72
C ALA A 461 16.55 9.78 -4.52
N GLY A 462 17.66 9.62 -3.80
CA GLY A 462 19.02 9.54 -4.32
C GLY A 462 19.97 10.51 -3.62
N ARG A 463 21.25 10.41 -3.97
CA ARG A 463 22.27 11.37 -3.54
C ARG A 463 22.19 12.62 -4.40
N SER A 464 22.16 13.80 -3.79
CA SER A 464 22.18 15.08 -4.49
C SER A 464 22.80 16.16 -3.61
N ASP A 465 23.43 17.13 -4.26
CA ASP A 465 23.94 18.33 -3.62
C ASP A 465 22.86 19.42 -3.67
N TYR A 466 22.55 19.99 -2.53
CA TYR A 466 21.49 20.97 -2.34
C TYR A 466 22.08 22.32 -1.94
N GLY A 467 21.36 23.40 -2.25
CA GLY A 467 21.70 24.74 -1.82
C GLY A 467 20.47 25.46 -1.29
N LEU A 468 20.67 26.31 -0.28
CA LEU A 468 19.59 27.14 0.24
C LEU A 468 19.15 28.18 -0.79
N PRO A 469 17.83 28.33 -1.04
CA PRO A 469 17.33 29.36 -1.94
C PRO A 469 17.47 30.76 -1.31
N ASP A 470 17.55 31.79 -2.15
CA ASP A 470 17.58 33.19 -1.71
C ASP A 470 16.30 33.59 -0.95
N GLN A 471 15.14 33.09 -1.41
CA GLN A 471 13.84 33.26 -0.77
C GLN A 471 13.19 31.90 -0.58
N GLN A 472 12.89 31.55 0.67
CA GLN A 472 12.20 30.32 1.03
C GLN A 472 10.75 30.65 1.42
N PRO A 473 9.75 29.90 0.91
CA PRO A 473 8.36 30.06 1.35
C PRO A 473 8.17 29.85 2.86
N ASP A 474 7.15 30.47 3.44
CA ASP A 474 6.68 30.14 4.79
C ASP A 474 6.29 28.65 4.87
N ASP A 475 6.32 28.08 6.08
CA ASP A 475 5.85 26.70 6.35
C ASP A 475 6.55 25.62 5.47
N SER A 476 7.85 25.80 5.20
CA SER A 476 8.64 24.96 4.28
C SER A 476 10.05 24.64 4.80
N PHE A 477 10.70 23.64 4.20
CA PHE A 477 12.11 23.31 4.48
C PHE A 477 12.99 23.35 3.23
N ALA A 478 14.28 23.63 3.39
CA ALA A 478 15.29 23.51 2.35
C ALA A 478 16.53 22.79 2.90
N LEU A 479 17.26 22.11 2.02
CA LEU A 479 18.51 21.41 2.35
C LEU A 479 19.72 22.18 1.80
N ASP A 480 20.87 21.97 2.43
CA ASP A 480 22.16 22.53 2.04
C ASP A 480 23.25 21.46 2.16
N GLY A 481 24.12 21.37 1.15
CA GLY A 481 25.19 20.37 1.06
C GLY A 481 24.76 19.04 0.47
N ASP A 482 25.59 18.02 0.67
CA ASP A 482 25.42 16.70 0.05
C ASP A 482 24.54 15.77 0.90
N TRP A 483 23.37 15.41 0.37
CA TRP A 483 22.36 14.59 1.06
C TRP A 483 22.04 13.32 0.28
N GLN A 484 21.89 12.22 1.01
CA GLN A 484 21.21 11.03 0.55
C GLN A 484 19.76 11.08 1.01
N VAL A 485 18.85 11.35 0.07
CA VAL A 485 17.41 11.33 0.33
C VAL A 485 16.87 9.93 0.03
N GLU A 486 16.23 9.32 1.02
CA GLU A 486 15.52 8.06 0.88
C GLU A 486 14.00 8.31 0.85
N THR A 487 13.22 7.23 0.67
CA THR A 487 11.75 7.35 0.65
C THR A 487 11.16 7.78 2.00
N GLN A 488 11.79 7.45 3.12
CA GLN A 488 11.29 7.73 4.48
C GLN A 488 12.08 8.79 5.25
N TYR A 489 13.34 9.04 4.90
CA TYR A 489 14.22 9.95 5.64
C TYR A 489 15.26 10.59 4.71
N ALA A 490 15.95 11.61 5.20
CA ALA A 490 17.16 12.14 4.58
C ALA A 490 18.35 12.04 5.55
N THR A 491 19.55 11.79 5.03
CA THR A 491 20.80 11.75 5.81
C THR A 491 21.91 12.47 5.06
N PRO A 492 22.81 13.19 5.73
CA PRO A 492 24.00 13.75 5.09
C PRO A 492 24.85 12.62 4.48
N ALA A 493 25.35 12.84 3.26
CA ALA A 493 26.16 11.88 2.50
C ALA A 493 27.64 12.29 2.38
N GLY A 494 27.97 13.53 2.72
CA GLY A 494 29.33 14.04 2.80
C GLY A 494 30.05 13.69 4.11
N GLU A 495 31.32 14.08 4.21
CA GLU A 495 32.08 14.06 5.48
C GLU A 495 31.70 15.23 6.40
N ASP A 496 31.22 16.31 5.80
CA ASP A 496 30.73 17.50 6.49
C ASP A 496 29.26 17.34 6.93
N ALA A 497 28.85 18.17 7.89
CA ALA A 497 27.45 18.23 8.32
C ALA A 497 26.54 18.77 7.21
N GLY A 498 25.39 18.14 7.01
CA GLY A 498 24.36 18.63 6.09
C GLY A 498 23.55 19.75 6.75
N GLY A 499 23.24 20.79 5.99
CA GLY A 499 22.42 21.91 6.45
C GLY A 499 20.92 21.71 6.17
N ILE A 500 20.06 22.15 7.09
CA ILE A 500 18.61 22.26 6.90
C ILE A 500 18.18 23.66 7.31
N ARG A 501 17.40 24.35 6.48
CA ARG A 501 16.70 25.58 6.88
C ARG A 501 15.20 25.32 6.94
N LEU A 502 14.61 25.46 8.12
CA LEU A 502 13.18 25.29 8.37
C LEU A 502 12.52 26.64 8.62
N SER A 503 11.54 27.00 7.79
CA SER A 503 10.60 28.09 8.05
C SER A 503 9.32 27.49 8.64
N TYR A 504 8.93 27.93 9.84
CA TYR A 504 7.83 27.32 10.58
C TYR A 504 6.97 28.35 11.29
N ARG A 505 5.82 27.87 11.74
CA ARG A 505 4.84 28.55 12.59
C ARG A 505 4.34 27.55 13.62
N ALA A 506 4.77 27.69 14.86
CA ALA A 506 4.40 26.79 15.95
C ALA A 506 4.78 27.40 17.31
N ALA A 507 4.22 26.85 18.38
CA ALA A 507 4.71 27.04 19.75
C ALA A 507 5.82 26.04 20.08
N GLU A 508 5.69 24.82 19.55
CA GLU A 508 6.63 23.73 19.73
C GLU A 508 7.13 23.20 18.37
N VAL A 509 8.43 22.96 18.26
CA VAL A 509 9.03 22.27 17.12
C VAL A 509 9.77 21.05 17.63
N ARG A 510 9.48 19.88 17.05
CA ARG A 510 10.19 18.63 17.32
C ARG A 510 10.71 18.00 16.04
N MET A 511 11.67 17.09 16.19
CA MET A 511 12.31 16.36 15.10
C MET A 511 12.31 14.87 15.36
N VAL A 512 11.85 14.09 14.39
CA VAL A 512 11.96 12.63 14.44
C VAL A 512 13.32 12.21 13.85
N LEU A 513 14.19 11.69 14.72
CA LEU A 513 15.58 11.37 14.39
C LEU A 513 15.92 9.92 14.71
N ALA A 514 16.82 9.35 13.93
CA ALA A 514 17.45 8.04 14.18
C ALA A 514 18.94 8.07 13.86
N GLY A 515 19.65 6.99 14.22
CA GLY A 515 21.07 6.83 13.96
C GLY A 515 21.91 7.31 15.13
N ALA A 516 23.15 7.69 14.85
CA ALA A 516 24.09 8.16 15.86
C ALA A 516 24.82 9.41 15.37
N GLY A 517 24.82 10.47 16.17
CA GLY A 517 25.49 11.72 15.83
C GLY A 517 24.94 12.92 16.57
N ARG A 518 25.09 14.11 16.00
CA ARG A 518 24.70 15.39 16.60
C ARG A 518 23.92 16.23 15.60
N VAL A 519 22.89 16.91 16.11
CA VAL A 519 22.18 17.97 15.38
C VAL A 519 22.41 19.27 16.13
N THR A 520 23.01 20.26 15.47
CA THR A 520 23.16 21.61 16.04
C THR A 520 22.07 22.50 15.44
N VAL A 521 21.23 23.04 16.28
CA VAL A 521 20.12 23.93 15.92
C VAL A 521 20.51 25.35 16.25
N GLN A 522 20.31 26.26 15.30
CA GLN A 522 20.51 27.69 15.45
C GLN A 522 19.20 28.42 15.14
N ASP A 523 18.73 29.25 16.08
CA ASP A 523 17.56 30.10 15.88
C ASP A 523 17.91 31.38 15.09
N ALA A 524 16.91 32.21 14.81
CA ALA A 524 17.06 33.48 14.10
C ALA A 524 17.90 34.52 14.87
N GLU A 525 17.98 34.40 16.20
CA GLU A 525 18.75 35.28 17.08
C GLU A 525 20.23 34.85 17.19
N GLY A 526 20.55 33.66 16.69
CA GLY A 526 21.87 33.06 16.67
C GLY A 526 22.19 32.18 17.87
N THR A 527 21.21 31.91 18.75
CA THR A 527 21.34 30.97 19.86
C THR A 527 21.51 29.56 19.30
N ARG A 528 22.49 28.82 19.84
CA ARG A 528 22.80 27.46 19.40
C ARG A 528 22.49 26.44 20.48
N ARG A 529 21.76 25.38 20.12
CA ARG A 529 21.51 24.18 20.93
C ARG A 529 22.07 22.97 20.19
N THR A 530 22.64 22.01 20.90
CA THR A 530 23.05 20.74 20.30
C THR A 530 22.22 19.61 20.89
N ILE A 531 21.72 18.75 20.01
CA ILE A 531 20.96 17.55 20.33
C ILE A 531 21.88 16.37 20.01
N GLU A 532 22.16 15.54 21.01
CA GLU A 532 22.80 14.23 20.80
C GLU A 532 21.74 13.26 20.30
N VAL A 533 22.03 12.60 19.18
CA VAL A 533 21.18 11.56 18.61
C VAL A 533 21.85 10.23 18.88
N ASP A 534 21.21 9.42 19.72
CA ASP A 534 21.62 8.06 20.03
C ASP A 534 20.41 7.20 20.43
N GLY A 535 20.63 5.89 20.55
CA GLY A 535 19.63 4.95 21.04
C GLY A 535 18.45 4.71 20.09
N THR A 536 17.27 4.49 20.67
CA THR A 536 16.03 4.23 19.94
C THR A 536 15.57 5.47 19.18
N PRO A 537 15.21 5.36 17.88
CA PRO A 537 14.62 6.44 17.12
C PRO A 537 13.43 7.06 17.86
N ARG A 538 13.36 8.40 17.95
CA ARG A 538 12.31 9.10 18.71
C ARG A 538 12.15 10.56 18.27
N SER A 539 11.13 11.21 18.82
CA SER A 539 10.88 12.65 18.65
C SER A 539 11.68 13.48 19.67
N TYR A 540 12.56 14.33 19.17
CA TYR A 540 13.41 15.24 19.94
C TYR A 540 12.83 16.65 19.91
N GLU A 541 12.69 17.26 21.08
CA GLU A 541 12.31 18.66 21.19
C GLU A 541 13.41 19.60 20.68
N VAL A 542 13.02 20.59 19.88
CA VAL A 542 13.91 21.59 19.30
C VAL A 542 13.61 22.98 19.83
N VAL A 543 12.34 23.39 19.74
CA VAL A 543 11.83 24.69 20.23
C VAL A 543 10.61 24.42 21.10
N GLU A 544 10.51 25.16 22.20
CA GLU A 544 9.33 25.24 23.05
C GLU A 544 9.12 26.71 23.45
N GLY A 545 7.90 27.23 23.35
CA GLY A 545 7.61 28.61 23.70
C GLY A 545 6.21 29.08 23.30
N ALA A 546 6.06 30.38 23.09
CA ALA A 546 4.80 30.96 22.62
C ALA A 546 4.63 30.75 21.09
N PRO A 547 3.39 30.59 20.60
CA PRO A 547 3.12 30.47 19.16
C PRO A 547 3.77 31.61 18.37
N SER A 548 4.68 31.26 17.46
CA SER A 548 5.41 32.26 16.68
C SER A 548 5.76 31.73 15.29
N LYS A 549 6.01 32.65 14.36
CA LYS A 549 6.68 32.34 13.09
C LYS A 549 8.18 32.47 13.29
N GLY A 550 8.94 31.48 12.85
CA GLY A 550 10.38 31.44 13.05
C GLY A 550 11.13 30.78 11.91
N THR A 551 12.44 30.91 11.95
CA THR A 551 13.35 30.18 11.05
C THR A 551 14.43 29.51 11.89
N LEU A 552 14.63 28.21 11.66
CA LEU A 552 15.73 27.44 12.24
C LEU A 552 16.71 27.06 11.15
N THR A 553 18.00 27.14 11.48
CA THR A 553 19.06 26.54 10.68
C THR A 553 19.68 25.41 11.47
N LEU A 554 19.75 24.22 10.87
CA LEU A 554 20.25 23.02 11.53
C LEU A 554 21.47 22.50 10.77
N ALA A 555 22.47 22.04 11.52
CA ALA A 555 23.61 21.29 11.01
C ALA A 555 23.53 19.86 11.55
N VAL A 556 23.34 18.90 10.65
CA VAL A 556 23.13 17.48 10.94
C VAL A 556 24.42 16.73 10.63
N SER A 557 24.98 16.00 11.60
CA SER A 557 26.18 15.21 11.35
C SER A 557 25.90 13.99 10.47
N PRO A 558 26.89 13.51 9.68
CA PRO A 558 26.78 12.22 9.01
C PRO A 558 26.41 11.09 9.98
N GLY A 559 25.55 10.16 9.53
CA GLY A 559 25.05 9.05 10.35
C GLY A 559 23.72 9.31 11.06
N VAL A 560 23.26 10.55 11.11
CA VAL A 560 21.92 10.91 11.59
C VAL A 560 20.91 10.86 10.44
N LYS A 561 19.81 10.14 10.66
CA LYS A 561 18.67 10.07 9.76
C LYS A 561 17.57 10.99 10.27
N VAL A 562 17.12 11.90 9.42
CA VAL A 562 16.06 12.86 9.73
C VAL A 562 14.79 12.47 8.99
N TYR A 563 13.72 12.18 9.72
CA TYR A 563 12.45 11.70 9.16
C TYR A 563 11.46 12.83 8.92
N SER A 564 11.10 13.56 9.97
CA SER A 564 10.18 14.69 9.88
C SER A 564 10.44 15.77 10.94
N PHE A 565 9.88 16.96 10.70
CA PHE A 565 9.59 17.94 11.74
C PHE A 565 8.11 17.93 12.05
N THR A 566 7.80 17.91 13.34
CA THR A 566 6.43 17.93 13.86
C THR A 566 6.23 19.15 14.75
N PHE A 567 4.98 19.62 14.86
CA PHE A 567 4.66 20.91 15.45
C PHE A 567 3.59 20.82 16.53
N GLY A 568 3.63 21.76 17.47
CA GLY A 568 2.65 21.93 18.55
C GLY A 568 2.34 23.39 18.80
#